data_AF-A0A957QP28-F1
#
_entry.id   AF-A0A957QP28-F1
#
_cell.length_a   1.000
_cell.length_b   1.000
_cell.length_c   1.000
_cell.angle_alpha   90.00
_cell.angle_beta   90.00
_cell.angle_gamma   90.00
#
_symmetry.space_group_name_H-M   'P 1'
#
loop_
_entity.id
_entity.type
_entity.pdbx_description
1 polymer ?
#
loop_
_entity_poly.entity_id
_entity_poly.type
_entity_poly.pdbx_seq_one_letter_code
_entity_poly.pdbx_strand_id
1 'polypeptide(L)'
;QFPRFPSNLLVDRSGLLPVYEKGLTLVSEAETLTQLLGANTNPDVATAFLAAITQFWREPENIGELLADVEAERLAAYGPIEPAGSTQSPPTFAVAQEEPVVAAIDTLGQRVAPGAALYHEGQFHLFLNRFDSFPGAVTVHYATSTDGHNWSEAAGEPILTTAAVPFAEVAAVAADVLVEPDGTWVLYFHTWQTYSLVNGAGVIGRATAPGPQGPWTVDPEPLLTMAADPAAWDGGQVSIADVVRTADGYLLYYTGASPAGLMQIGLATSSDGRTWTKYDDPATTAAPYADSDPVVANGSTGAWDSAAAFHAHVVAGPAGFLMLYKTLGTPTPVGFASSPDGVHWQKAEAPLFAADLLPGSSAIGSLSLLAHDGQLWLYSEQFRGSRNRTDIYLLQAPLP
;
A
#
# COMPACT_ATOMS: atom_id res chain seq x y z
N GLN A 1 -8.46 -21.57 25.94
CA GLN A 1 -7.45 -20.51 26.17
C GLN A 1 -6.14 -21.02 25.60
N PHE A 2 -5.70 -20.50 24.45
CA PHE A 2 -4.41 -20.87 23.88
C PHE A 2 -3.29 -20.14 24.65
N PRO A 3 -2.24 -20.84 25.13
CA PRO A 3 -1.12 -20.19 25.78
C PRO A 3 -0.30 -19.43 24.72
N ARG A 4 -0.20 -18.11 24.87
CA ARG A 4 0.73 -17.29 24.07
C ARG A 4 2.15 -17.55 24.56
N PHE A 5 3.11 -17.71 23.64
CA PHE A 5 4.52 -17.76 23.98
C PHE A 5 5.02 -16.36 24.42
N PRO A 6 5.96 -16.29 25.39
CA PRO A 6 6.48 -15.02 25.88
C PRO A 6 7.46 -14.41 24.85
N SER A 7 7.20 -13.16 24.45
CA SER A 7 7.91 -12.42 23.40
C SER A 7 9.02 -11.49 23.93
N ASN A 8 9.74 -11.86 24.99
CA ASN A 8 10.78 -11.00 25.58
C ASN A 8 12.16 -11.65 25.46
N LEU A 9 12.98 -11.19 24.50
CA LEU A 9 14.31 -11.75 24.20
C LEU A 9 15.47 -11.19 25.05
N LEU A 10 15.19 -10.32 26.04
CA LEU A 10 16.18 -9.77 26.99
C LEU A 10 16.30 -10.64 28.26
N VAL A 11 16.53 -11.94 28.10
CA VAL A 11 16.76 -12.88 29.22
C VAL A 11 18.25 -13.18 29.30
N ASP A 12 18.84 -13.10 30.49
CA ASP A 12 20.21 -13.55 30.76
C ASP A 12 20.36 -15.05 30.41
N ARG A 13 21.18 -15.33 29.39
CA ARG A 13 21.34 -16.67 28.79
C ARG A 13 22.49 -17.47 29.39
N SER A 14 23.25 -16.89 30.31
CA SER A 14 24.48 -17.48 30.86
C SER A 14 24.28 -18.78 31.64
N GLY A 15 23.03 -19.12 32.01
CA GLY A 15 22.65 -20.34 32.73
C GLY A 15 21.77 -21.33 31.95
N LEU A 16 21.54 -21.13 30.65
CA LEU A 16 20.67 -22.03 29.88
C LEU A 16 21.37 -23.35 29.58
N LEU A 17 20.65 -24.46 29.76
CA LEU A 17 21.11 -25.76 29.27
C LEU A 17 21.14 -25.75 27.73
N PRO A 18 22.06 -26.50 27.08
CA PRO A 18 22.20 -26.50 25.62
C PRO A 18 20.92 -26.80 24.82
N VAL A 19 19.97 -27.54 25.41
CA VAL A 19 18.65 -27.80 24.81
C VAL A 19 17.78 -26.54 24.69
N TYR A 20 17.90 -25.60 25.63
CA TYR A 20 17.15 -24.35 25.60
C TYR A 20 17.79 -23.31 24.69
N GLU A 21 19.13 -23.33 24.53
CA GLU A 21 19.79 -22.54 23.49
C GLU A 21 19.36 -23.01 22.09
N LYS A 22 19.30 -24.32 21.86
CA LYS A 22 18.76 -24.88 20.61
C LYS A 22 17.30 -24.55 20.37
N GLY A 23 16.47 -24.55 21.41
CA GLY A 23 15.07 -24.13 21.32
C GLY A 23 14.92 -22.64 20.99
N LEU A 24 15.83 -21.79 21.48
CA LEU A 24 15.87 -20.37 21.12
C LEU A 24 16.38 -20.14 19.69
N THR A 25 17.35 -20.94 19.22
CA THR A 25 17.77 -20.94 17.81
C THR A 25 16.65 -21.39 16.90
N LEU A 26 15.92 -22.46 17.26
CA LEU A 26 14.70 -22.87 16.55
C LEU A 26 13.68 -21.74 16.51
N VAL A 27 13.44 -21.02 17.62
CA VAL A 27 12.50 -19.89 17.64
C VAL A 27 12.98 -18.70 16.81
N SER A 28 14.29 -18.38 16.81
CA SER A 28 14.82 -17.27 16.00
C SER A 28 14.88 -17.61 14.51
N GLU A 29 15.21 -18.86 14.16
CA GLU A 29 15.19 -19.35 12.77
C GLU A 29 13.75 -19.59 12.29
N ALA A 30 12.87 -20.04 13.19
CA ALA A 30 11.43 -20.09 12.96
C ALA A 30 10.84 -18.71 12.70
N GLU A 31 11.27 -17.63 13.34
CA GLU A 31 10.80 -16.28 12.99
C GLU A 31 11.12 -15.94 11.53
N THR A 32 12.31 -16.32 11.05
CA THR A 32 12.70 -16.18 9.63
C THR A 32 11.87 -17.10 8.72
N LEU A 33 11.64 -18.36 9.12
CA LEU A 33 10.84 -19.33 8.37
C LEU A 33 9.32 -19.01 8.41
N THR A 34 8.78 -18.47 9.49
CA THR A 34 7.34 -18.09 9.59
C THR A 34 7.02 -16.90 8.68
N GLN A 35 8.02 -16.03 8.44
CA GLN A 35 7.94 -14.92 7.48
C GLN A 35 8.21 -15.33 6.03
N LEU A 36 8.94 -16.43 5.79
CA LEU A 36 9.27 -16.94 4.44
C LEU A 36 8.39 -18.11 3.95
N LEU A 37 7.70 -18.84 4.84
CA LEU A 37 7.03 -20.11 4.51
C LEU A 37 5.49 -20.07 4.48
N GLY A 38 4.85 -18.92 4.71
CA GLY A 38 3.38 -18.88 4.73
C GLY A 38 2.73 -19.75 5.81
N ALA A 39 3.42 -20.04 6.92
CA ALA A 39 2.83 -20.80 8.04
C ALA A 39 1.66 -20.05 8.72
N ASN A 40 1.49 -18.75 8.43
CA ASN A 40 0.31 -17.98 8.82
C ASN A 40 -0.84 -18.04 7.80
N THR A 41 -0.63 -18.67 6.63
CA THR A 41 -1.55 -18.66 5.48
C THR A 41 -1.87 -20.05 4.92
N ASN A 42 -1.07 -21.11 5.18
CA ASN A 42 -1.38 -22.49 4.79
C ASN A 42 -1.49 -23.44 6.00
N PRO A 43 -2.66 -24.09 6.21
CA PRO A 43 -2.92 -24.92 7.39
C PRO A 43 -2.14 -26.24 7.43
N ASP A 44 -1.75 -26.81 6.30
CA ASP A 44 -0.98 -28.07 6.25
C ASP A 44 0.48 -27.82 6.62
N VAL A 45 1.07 -26.75 6.09
CA VAL A 45 2.43 -26.30 6.47
C VAL A 45 2.46 -25.83 7.93
N ALA A 46 1.44 -25.11 8.38
CA ALA A 46 1.29 -24.74 9.79
C ALA A 46 1.18 -25.96 10.71
N THR A 47 0.46 -27.00 10.27
CA THR A 47 0.29 -28.26 11.02
C THR A 47 1.60 -29.05 11.06
N ALA A 48 2.31 -29.18 9.94
CA ALA A 48 3.62 -29.83 9.88
C ALA A 48 4.64 -29.09 10.76
N PHE A 49 4.65 -27.76 10.70
CA PHE A 49 5.49 -26.91 11.53
C PHE A 49 5.17 -27.06 13.03
N LEU A 50 3.89 -27.08 13.41
CA LEU A 50 3.47 -27.28 14.80
C LEU A 50 3.81 -28.70 15.30
N ALA A 51 3.69 -29.71 14.43
CA ALA A 51 4.10 -31.09 14.72
C ALA A 51 5.62 -31.16 14.93
N ALA A 52 6.41 -30.53 14.07
CA ALA A 52 7.86 -30.44 14.18
C ALA A 52 8.30 -29.75 15.48
N ILE A 53 7.67 -28.63 15.86
CA ILE A 53 7.91 -27.97 17.15
C ILE A 53 7.58 -28.91 18.32
N THR A 54 6.45 -29.62 18.25
CA THR A 54 6.02 -30.54 19.30
C THR A 54 6.98 -31.72 19.45
N GLN A 55 7.52 -32.22 18.33
CA GLN A 55 8.48 -33.32 18.30
C GLN A 55 9.87 -32.87 18.76
N PHE A 56 10.30 -31.66 18.41
CA PHE A 56 11.54 -31.06 18.87
C PHE A 56 11.65 -31.04 20.41
N TRP A 57 10.56 -30.72 21.12
CA TRP A 57 10.56 -30.74 22.59
C TRP A 57 10.73 -32.14 23.20
N ARG A 58 10.53 -33.20 22.41
CA ARG A 58 10.74 -34.59 22.81
C ARG A 58 12.12 -35.11 22.39
N GLU A 59 12.60 -34.67 21.22
CA GLU A 59 13.82 -35.17 20.56
C GLU A 59 14.62 -34.01 19.92
N PRO A 60 15.24 -33.15 20.75
CA PRO A 60 15.90 -31.92 20.29
C PRO A 60 17.15 -32.14 19.43
N GLU A 61 17.71 -33.35 19.44
CA GLU A 61 18.81 -33.78 18.59
C GLU A 61 18.43 -33.93 17.11
N ASN A 62 17.14 -34.12 16.80
CA ASN A 62 16.64 -34.39 15.45
C ASN A 62 16.20 -33.13 14.68
N ILE A 63 16.53 -31.93 15.19
CA ILE A 63 16.10 -30.64 14.62
C ILE A 63 16.40 -30.50 13.11
N GLY A 64 17.53 -31.01 12.63
CA GLY A 64 17.88 -30.92 11.21
C GLY A 64 16.96 -31.74 10.31
N GLU A 65 16.49 -32.90 10.78
CA GLU A 65 15.55 -33.76 10.04
C GLU A 65 14.13 -33.15 10.09
N LEU A 66 13.71 -32.66 11.25
CA LEU A 66 12.42 -31.98 11.43
C LEU A 66 12.29 -30.73 10.54
N LEU A 67 13.35 -29.94 10.42
CA LEU A 67 13.36 -28.77 9.54
C LEU A 67 13.37 -29.18 8.05
N ALA A 68 14.04 -30.28 7.71
CA ALA A 68 14.03 -30.80 6.34
C ALA A 68 12.65 -31.33 5.93
N ASP A 69 11.91 -31.96 6.84
CA ASP A 69 10.54 -32.42 6.59
C ASP A 69 9.57 -31.26 6.41
N VAL A 70 9.68 -30.20 7.23
CA VAL A 70 8.90 -28.96 7.07
C VAL A 70 9.21 -28.29 5.73
N GLU A 71 10.49 -28.22 5.35
CA GLU A 71 10.89 -27.65 4.06
C GLU A 71 10.42 -28.51 2.88
N ALA A 72 10.39 -29.84 3.01
CA ALA A 72 9.88 -30.74 1.98
C ALA A 72 8.37 -30.55 1.75
N GLU A 73 7.58 -30.38 2.82
CA GLU A 73 6.15 -30.06 2.74
C GLU A 73 5.93 -28.67 2.11
N ARG A 74 6.73 -27.66 2.49
CA ARG A 74 6.74 -26.35 1.83
C ARG A 74 7.07 -26.47 0.34
N LEU A 75 8.11 -27.23 -0.01
CA LEU A 75 8.54 -27.42 -1.40
C LEU A 75 7.46 -28.13 -2.24
N ALA A 76 6.72 -29.07 -1.65
CA ALA A 76 5.59 -29.72 -2.28
C ALA A 76 4.40 -28.77 -2.49
N ALA A 77 4.14 -27.88 -1.52
CA ALA A 77 3.05 -26.91 -1.58
C ALA A 77 3.34 -25.72 -2.52
N TYR A 78 4.58 -25.23 -2.55
CA TYR A 78 4.92 -23.94 -3.15
C TYR A 78 5.98 -24.03 -4.26
N GLY A 79 6.55 -25.20 -4.55
CA GLY A 79 7.66 -25.36 -5.51
C GLY A 79 8.96 -24.69 -5.02
N PRO A 80 10.13 -24.93 -5.66
CA PRO A 80 11.41 -24.35 -5.23
C PRO A 80 11.34 -22.84 -5.09
N ILE A 81 11.88 -22.31 -3.98
CA ILE A 81 12.18 -20.89 -3.90
C ILE A 81 13.32 -20.67 -4.89
N GLU A 82 12.99 -20.15 -6.08
CA GLU A 82 13.98 -19.54 -6.96
C GLU A 82 14.75 -18.53 -6.07
N PRO A 83 16.10 -18.59 -6.00
CA PRO A 83 16.85 -17.61 -5.22
C PRO A 83 16.38 -16.25 -5.69
N ALA A 84 15.89 -15.45 -4.73
CA ALA A 84 15.25 -14.16 -4.99
C ALA A 84 15.96 -13.46 -6.16
N GLY A 85 15.24 -13.34 -7.29
CA GLY A 85 15.66 -12.44 -8.34
C GLY A 85 16.03 -11.12 -7.68
N SER A 86 17.21 -10.58 -8.04
CA SER A 86 17.87 -9.43 -7.40
C SER A 86 16.92 -8.56 -6.58
N THR A 87 16.99 -8.64 -5.25
CA THR A 87 16.22 -7.76 -4.37
C THR A 87 16.54 -6.32 -4.74
N GLN A 88 15.56 -5.58 -5.24
CA GLN A 88 15.79 -4.17 -5.57
C GLN A 88 16.20 -3.44 -4.28
N SER A 89 17.33 -2.72 -4.33
CA SER A 89 17.76 -1.95 -3.17
C SER A 89 16.77 -0.80 -2.94
N PRO A 90 16.36 -0.53 -1.69
CA PRO A 90 15.45 0.56 -1.42
C PRO A 90 16.03 1.90 -1.90
N PRO A 91 15.27 2.72 -2.66
CA PRO A 91 15.74 4.00 -3.16
C PRO A 91 15.92 5.00 -2.02
N THR A 92 16.94 5.86 -2.11
CA THR A 92 17.17 6.91 -1.09
C THR A 92 16.50 8.22 -1.52
N PHE A 93 15.38 8.55 -0.87
CA PHE A 93 14.67 9.81 -1.10
C PHE A 93 15.35 11.00 -0.42
N ALA A 94 15.39 12.12 -1.14
CA ALA A 94 15.80 13.42 -0.62
C ALA A 94 14.70 14.46 -0.88
N VAL A 95 14.62 15.46 0.00
CA VAL A 95 13.76 16.64 -0.20
C VAL A 95 14.30 17.42 -1.39
N ALA A 96 13.48 17.60 -2.43
CA ALA A 96 13.89 18.29 -3.65
C ALA A 96 13.99 19.81 -3.45
N GLN A 97 13.14 20.37 -2.58
CA GLN A 97 13.11 21.79 -2.22
C GLN A 97 12.43 22.00 -0.85
N GLU A 98 12.83 23.04 -0.12
CA GLU A 98 12.30 23.34 1.23
C GLU A 98 10.90 23.97 1.23
N GLU A 99 10.54 24.63 0.14
CA GLU A 99 9.23 25.27 -0.08
C GLU A 99 8.27 24.31 -0.78
N PRO A 100 6.97 24.37 -0.49
CA PRO A 100 5.99 23.50 -1.14
C PRO A 100 5.95 23.75 -2.65
N VAL A 101 5.79 22.68 -3.43
CA VAL A 101 5.57 22.77 -4.89
C VAL A 101 4.15 23.24 -5.21
N VAL A 102 3.20 22.97 -4.32
CA VAL A 102 1.83 23.51 -4.36
C VAL A 102 1.37 23.79 -2.93
N ALA A 103 0.98 25.03 -2.65
CA ALA A 103 0.48 25.44 -1.34
C ALA A 103 -1.05 25.43 -1.25
N ALA A 104 -1.57 25.28 -0.03
CA ALA A 104 -2.98 25.51 0.28
C ALA A 104 -3.34 26.98 0.01
N ILE A 105 -4.55 27.17 -0.52
CA ILE A 105 -5.11 28.49 -0.83
C ILE A 105 -6.36 28.64 0.03
N ASP A 106 -6.38 29.61 0.95
CA ASP A 106 -7.42 29.70 1.98
C ASP A 106 -8.86 29.74 1.41
N THR A 107 -9.04 30.27 0.20
CA THR A 107 -10.35 30.32 -0.48
C THR A 107 -10.76 29.01 -1.16
N LEU A 108 -9.83 28.07 -1.35
CA LEU A 108 -10.06 26.78 -2.00
C LEU A 108 -9.90 25.59 -1.03
N GLY A 109 -9.52 25.85 0.21
CA GLY A 109 -9.39 24.86 1.27
C GLY A 109 -8.11 25.03 2.08
N GLN A 110 -8.18 24.66 3.36
CA GLN A 110 -7.01 24.67 4.24
C GLN A 110 -5.99 23.55 3.94
N ARG A 111 -6.38 22.53 3.18
CA ARG A 111 -5.52 21.40 2.81
C ARG A 111 -5.47 21.19 1.31
N VAL A 112 -4.29 20.85 0.82
CA VAL A 112 -4.06 20.40 -0.55
C VAL A 112 -3.21 19.13 -0.53
N ALA A 113 -3.64 18.13 -1.27
CA ALA A 113 -3.00 16.82 -1.34
C ALA A 113 -2.75 16.41 -2.79
N PRO A 114 -1.65 15.71 -3.08
CA PRO A 114 -1.46 15.11 -4.39
C PRO A 114 -2.49 14.00 -4.54
N GLY A 115 -3.39 14.15 -5.50
CA GLY A 115 -4.35 13.11 -5.86
C GLY A 115 -3.71 12.14 -6.82
N ALA A 116 -3.31 12.62 -7.99
CA ALA A 116 -2.69 11.79 -9.00
C ALA A 116 -1.74 12.61 -9.88
N ALA A 117 -0.54 12.09 -10.15
CA ALA A 117 0.49 12.75 -10.94
C ALA A 117 0.96 11.83 -12.07
N LEU A 118 1.12 12.38 -13.28
CA LEU A 118 1.63 11.63 -14.43
C LEU A 118 2.49 12.52 -15.33
N TYR A 119 3.43 11.93 -16.06
CA TYR A 119 4.14 12.60 -17.15
C TYR A 119 3.60 12.13 -18.51
N HIS A 120 3.14 13.06 -19.35
CA HIS A 120 2.57 12.76 -20.66
C HIS A 120 2.75 13.95 -21.60
N GLU A 121 2.94 13.66 -22.89
CA GLU A 121 3.09 14.68 -23.94
C GLU A 121 4.10 15.80 -23.64
N GLY A 122 5.20 15.46 -22.95
CA GLY A 122 6.28 16.40 -22.66
C GLY A 122 6.10 17.26 -21.41
N GLN A 123 5.11 16.97 -20.57
CA GLN A 123 4.81 17.74 -19.37
C GLN A 123 4.31 16.85 -18.21
N PHE A 124 4.49 17.34 -16.99
CA PHE A 124 3.87 16.79 -15.80
C PHE A 124 2.44 17.33 -15.66
N HIS A 125 1.55 16.45 -15.20
CA HIS A 125 0.16 16.73 -14.89
C HIS A 125 -0.10 16.34 -13.44
N LEU A 126 -0.86 17.14 -12.71
CA LEU A 126 -1.22 16.88 -11.32
C LEU A 126 -2.69 17.18 -11.08
N PHE A 127 -3.40 16.19 -10.57
CA PHE A 127 -4.77 16.25 -10.11
C PHE A 127 -4.74 16.41 -8.59
N LEU A 128 -5.13 17.59 -8.13
CA LEU A 128 -4.97 18.06 -6.76
C LEU A 128 -6.28 17.88 -6.00
N ASN A 129 -6.24 17.25 -4.82
CA ASN A 129 -7.38 17.23 -3.91
C ASN A 129 -7.32 18.44 -2.99
N ARG A 130 -8.38 19.26 -2.93
CA ARG A 130 -8.51 20.39 -2.01
C ARG A 130 -9.72 20.24 -1.09
N PHE A 131 -9.51 20.48 0.20
CA PHE A 131 -10.51 20.28 1.27
C PHE A 131 -10.13 21.04 2.55
N ASP A 132 -11.09 21.25 3.46
CA ASP A 132 -10.83 21.90 4.76
C ASP A 132 -10.55 20.92 5.90
N SER A 133 -11.16 19.74 5.82
CA SER A 133 -11.02 18.67 6.79
C SER A 133 -11.25 17.34 6.10
N PHE A 134 -10.69 16.27 6.67
CA PHE A 134 -10.80 14.94 6.10
C PHE A 134 -11.14 13.89 7.16
N PRO A 135 -12.10 12.97 6.89
CA PRO A 135 -12.92 12.92 5.69
C PRO A 135 -13.90 14.10 5.60
N GLY A 136 -14.13 14.61 4.39
CA GLY A 136 -14.96 15.79 4.12
C GLY A 136 -15.03 16.04 2.62
N ALA A 137 -15.90 16.96 2.19
CA ALA A 137 -16.08 17.23 0.77
C ALA A 137 -14.76 17.67 0.11
N VAL A 138 -14.45 17.08 -1.05
CA VAL A 138 -13.23 17.33 -1.80
C VAL A 138 -13.60 17.95 -3.14
N THR A 139 -12.78 18.90 -3.56
CA THR A 139 -12.76 19.41 -4.93
C THR A 139 -11.45 19.03 -5.59
N VAL A 140 -11.51 18.48 -6.80
CA VAL A 140 -10.34 18.07 -7.58
C VAL A 140 -10.02 19.18 -8.57
N HIS A 141 -8.79 19.67 -8.52
CA HIS A 141 -8.26 20.70 -9.41
C HIS A 141 -7.14 20.14 -10.27
N TYR A 142 -6.75 20.86 -11.32
CA TYR A 142 -5.75 20.39 -12.28
C TYR A 142 -4.62 21.40 -12.43
N ALA A 143 -3.38 20.92 -12.41
CA ALA A 143 -2.18 21.71 -12.61
C ALA A 143 -1.20 21.05 -13.59
N THR A 144 -0.34 21.87 -14.18
CA THR A 144 0.71 21.42 -15.11
C THR A 144 2.08 21.94 -14.71
N SER A 145 3.13 21.21 -15.09
CA SER A 145 4.52 21.63 -14.90
C SER A 145 5.39 21.09 -16.03
N THR A 146 6.39 21.85 -16.46
CA THR A 146 7.39 21.38 -17.44
C THR A 146 8.62 20.76 -16.77
N ASP A 147 8.80 20.99 -15.46
CA ASP A 147 9.98 20.55 -14.71
C ASP A 147 9.64 19.68 -13.49
N GLY A 148 8.37 19.56 -13.12
CA GLY A 148 7.90 18.81 -11.96
C GLY A 148 8.04 19.57 -10.63
N HIS A 149 8.67 20.75 -10.63
CA HIS A 149 8.92 21.60 -9.46
C HIS A 149 7.96 22.80 -9.41
N ASN A 150 7.78 23.47 -10.54
CA ASN A 150 6.99 24.69 -10.66
C ASN A 150 5.66 24.38 -11.33
N TRP A 151 4.57 24.57 -10.58
CA TRP A 151 3.22 24.18 -11.03
C TRP A 151 2.35 25.38 -11.36
N SER A 152 1.62 25.28 -12.47
CA SER A 152 0.58 26.22 -12.87
C SER A 152 -0.78 25.52 -12.81
N GLU A 153 -1.59 25.91 -11.82
CA GLU A 153 -2.98 25.42 -11.67
C GLU A 153 -3.89 26.10 -12.69
N ALA A 154 -4.74 25.31 -13.33
CA ALA A 154 -5.73 25.81 -14.27
C ALA A 154 -6.76 26.68 -13.53
N ALA A 155 -7.06 27.85 -14.08
CA ALA A 155 -8.08 28.73 -13.52
C ALA A 155 -9.48 28.19 -13.85
N GLY A 156 -10.40 28.26 -12.88
CA GLY A 156 -11.82 27.97 -13.09
C GLY A 156 -12.41 27.05 -12.04
N GLU A 157 -13.46 26.36 -12.45
CA GLU A 157 -14.17 25.38 -11.63
C GLU A 157 -13.35 24.09 -11.45
N PRO A 158 -13.52 23.37 -10.32
CA PRO A 158 -12.90 22.07 -10.14
C PRO A 158 -13.34 21.07 -11.22
N ILE A 159 -12.43 20.19 -11.63
CA ILE A 159 -12.71 19.19 -12.67
C ILE A 159 -13.63 18.06 -12.17
N LEU A 160 -13.68 17.85 -10.85
CA LEU A 160 -14.54 16.88 -10.17
C LEU A 160 -14.83 17.38 -8.76
N THR A 161 -16.05 17.14 -8.27
CA THR A 161 -16.45 17.43 -6.88
C THR A 161 -17.11 16.22 -6.27
N THR A 162 -17.10 16.11 -4.94
CA THR A 162 -17.86 15.05 -4.24
C THR A 162 -19.31 14.96 -4.73
N ALA A 163 -19.99 16.09 -4.92
CA ALA A 163 -21.39 16.13 -5.33
C ALA A 163 -21.65 15.64 -6.76
N ALA A 164 -20.61 15.58 -7.60
CA ALA A 164 -20.71 15.04 -8.96
C ALA A 164 -20.61 13.51 -9.01
N VAL A 165 -20.26 12.85 -7.89
CA VAL A 165 -20.12 11.40 -7.80
C VAL A 165 -21.39 10.80 -7.16
N PRO A 166 -22.21 10.03 -7.89
CA PRO A 166 -23.53 9.61 -7.44
C PRO A 166 -23.53 8.66 -6.23
N PHE A 167 -22.40 8.00 -5.96
CA PHE A 167 -22.22 7.05 -4.86
C PHE A 167 -21.24 7.55 -3.77
N ALA A 168 -20.92 8.85 -3.77
CA ALA A 168 -20.14 9.49 -2.72
C ALA A 168 -21.05 10.23 -1.74
N GLU A 169 -20.94 9.93 -0.44
CA GLU A 169 -21.71 10.63 0.60
C GLU A 169 -20.91 11.75 1.26
N VAL A 170 -19.62 11.51 1.55
CA VAL A 170 -18.76 12.44 2.31
C VAL A 170 -17.63 13.00 1.46
N ALA A 171 -16.92 12.15 0.73
CA ALA A 171 -15.77 12.56 -0.08
C ALA A 171 -15.69 11.74 -1.37
N ALA A 172 -15.17 12.36 -2.43
CA ALA A 172 -14.62 11.68 -3.60
C ALA A 172 -13.22 12.22 -3.84
N VAL A 173 -12.22 11.35 -3.75
CA VAL A 173 -10.80 11.71 -3.67
C VAL A 173 -10.09 11.12 -4.88
N ALA A 174 -9.49 11.96 -5.72
CA ALA A 174 -8.63 11.51 -6.80
C ALA A 174 -7.46 10.71 -6.22
N ALA A 175 -7.16 9.56 -6.83
CA ALA A 175 -6.17 8.62 -6.31
C ALA A 175 -5.12 8.23 -7.36
N ASP A 176 -5.53 8.05 -8.62
CA ASP A 176 -4.60 7.74 -9.69
C ASP A 176 -5.13 8.18 -11.07
N VAL A 177 -4.25 8.34 -12.04
CA VAL A 177 -4.58 8.80 -13.39
C VAL A 177 -3.72 8.11 -14.46
N LEU A 178 -4.35 7.74 -15.57
CA LEU A 178 -3.66 7.23 -16.75
C LEU A 178 -4.25 7.79 -18.04
N VAL A 179 -3.52 7.61 -19.15
CA VAL A 179 -3.98 7.93 -20.50
C VAL A 179 -4.00 6.65 -21.32
N GLU A 180 -5.17 6.32 -21.86
CA GLU A 180 -5.37 5.15 -22.72
C GLU A 180 -4.72 5.34 -24.11
N PRO A 181 -4.43 4.24 -24.84
CA PRO A 181 -3.83 4.33 -26.18
C PRO A 181 -4.63 5.15 -27.19
N ASP A 182 -5.94 5.30 -26.98
CA ASP A 182 -6.81 6.11 -27.83
C ASP A 182 -6.83 7.61 -27.44
N GLY A 183 -6.05 7.99 -26.42
CA GLY A 183 -5.96 9.35 -25.89
C GLY A 183 -6.97 9.66 -24.79
N THR A 184 -7.82 8.71 -24.38
CA THR A 184 -8.77 8.91 -23.28
C THR A 184 -8.04 9.05 -21.95
N TRP A 185 -8.31 10.13 -21.22
CA TRP A 185 -7.85 10.32 -19.86
C TRP A 185 -8.76 9.56 -18.90
N VAL A 186 -8.17 8.83 -17.96
CA VAL A 186 -8.88 8.02 -16.97
C VAL A 186 -8.41 8.42 -15.59
N LEU A 187 -9.33 8.84 -14.73
CA LEU A 187 -9.08 9.18 -13.33
C LEU A 187 -9.74 8.12 -12.45
N TYR A 188 -8.95 7.43 -11.63
CA TYR A 188 -9.44 6.58 -10.56
C TYR A 188 -9.55 7.40 -9.28
N PHE A 189 -10.65 7.22 -8.59
CA PHE A 189 -10.92 7.90 -7.32
C PHE A 189 -11.51 6.91 -6.33
N HIS A 190 -11.45 7.25 -5.05
CA HIS A 190 -12.16 6.50 -4.01
C HIS A 190 -13.12 7.42 -3.27
N THR A 191 -14.18 6.84 -2.72
CA THR A 191 -15.18 7.59 -1.97
C THR A 191 -15.14 7.28 -0.49
N TRP A 192 -15.77 8.15 0.29
CA TRP A 192 -16.07 7.91 1.71
C TRP A 192 -17.56 8.02 1.93
N GLN A 193 -18.12 7.03 2.63
CA GLN A 193 -19.52 7.05 3.05
C GLN A 193 -19.71 7.64 4.46
N THR A 194 -18.65 7.70 5.28
CA THR A 194 -18.71 8.28 6.64
C THR A 194 -17.52 9.18 6.94
N TYR A 195 -17.61 9.94 8.04
CA TYR A 195 -16.57 10.89 8.50
C TYR A 195 -15.44 10.22 9.32
N SER A 196 -15.25 8.90 9.20
CA SER A 196 -14.24 8.17 9.97
C SER A 196 -13.14 7.66 9.06
N LEU A 197 -11.88 8.05 9.30
CA LEU A 197 -10.71 7.52 8.58
C LEU A 197 -10.51 6.01 8.70
N VAL A 198 -11.03 5.42 9.76
CA VAL A 198 -10.94 3.98 10.03
C VAL A 198 -12.36 3.45 10.03
N ASN A 199 -12.64 2.42 9.23
CA ASN A 199 -13.99 1.86 9.04
C ASN A 199 -14.98 2.83 8.35
N GLY A 200 -14.48 3.87 7.68
CA GLY A 200 -15.31 4.60 6.75
C GLY A 200 -15.45 3.79 5.49
N ALA A 201 -16.62 3.19 5.30
CA ALA A 201 -16.93 2.49 4.06
C ALA A 201 -16.51 3.38 2.87
N GLY A 202 -15.93 2.72 1.88
CA GLY A 202 -15.45 3.35 0.66
C GLY A 202 -15.59 2.39 -0.51
N VAL A 203 -15.65 2.95 -1.70
CA VAL A 203 -15.61 2.22 -2.97
C VAL A 203 -14.65 2.93 -3.92
N ILE A 204 -14.13 2.21 -4.90
CA ILE A 204 -13.31 2.77 -5.98
C ILE A 204 -14.21 3.05 -7.18
N GLY A 205 -14.09 4.25 -7.75
CA GLY A 205 -14.79 4.71 -8.93
C GLY A 205 -13.84 5.20 -10.01
N ARG A 206 -14.41 5.54 -11.16
CA ARG A 206 -13.68 5.99 -12.35
C ARG A 206 -14.40 7.14 -13.04
N ALA A 207 -13.62 8.07 -13.58
CA ALA A 207 -14.08 9.10 -14.49
C ALA A 207 -13.22 9.12 -15.75
N THR A 208 -13.79 9.57 -16.86
CA THR A 208 -13.09 9.67 -18.15
C THR A 208 -13.23 11.04 -18.79
N ALA A 209 -12.24 11.44 -19.57
CA ALA A 209 -12.26 12.70 -20.30
C ALA A 209 -11.50 12.60 -21.64
N PRO A 210 -11.84 13.44 -22.63
CA PRO A 210 -11.06 13.55 -23.87
C PRO A 210 -9.72 14.29 -23.68
N GLY A 211 -9.49 14.89 -22.52
CA GLY A 211 -8.30 15.66 -22.18
C GLY A 211 -8.24 15.92 -20.67
N PRO A 212 -7.09 16.39 -20.14
CA PRO A 212 -6.89 16.48 -18.70
C PRO A 212 -7.78 17.53 -18.02
N GLN A 213 -8.20 18.57 -18.76
CA GLN A 213 -9.13 19.60 -18.27
C GLN A 213 -10.60 19.19 -18.39
N GLY A 214 -10.90 18.01 -18.95
CA GLY A 214 -12.27 17.53 -19.11
C GLY A 214 -12.91 17.82 -20.48
N PRO A 215 -14.25 17.79 -20.57
CA PRO A 215 -15.17 17.50 -19.47
C PRO A 215 -14.98 16.06 -18.96
N TRP A 216 -15.02 15.89 -17.64
CA TRP A 216 -14.92 14.60 -16.97
C TRP A 216 -16.31 13.97 -16.80
N THR A 217 -16.44 12.70 -17.17
CA THR A 217 -17.66 11.90 -17.05
C THR A 217 -17.42 10.77 -16.06
N VAL A 218 -18.14 10.80 -14.93
CA VAL A 218 -18.08 9.78 -13.88
C VAL A 218 -18.87 8.55 -14.33
N ASP A 219 -18.28 7.36 -14.19
CA ASP A 219 -19.00 6.09 -14.38
C ASP A 219 -20.11 6.00 -13.30
N PRO A 220 -21.35 5.60 -13.65
CA PRO A 220 -22.50 5.72 -12.74
C PRO A 220 -22.44 4.75 -11.55
N GLU A 221 -21.67 3.67 -11.67
CA GLU A 221 -21.51 2.63 -10.66
C GLU A 221 -20.04 2.51 -10.24
N PRO A 222 -19.75 2.11 -9.00
CA PRO A 222 -18.39 1.85 -8.54
C PRO A 222 -17.75 0.66 -9.28
N LEU A 223 -16.44 0.70 -9.43
CA LEU A 223 -15.64 -0.35 -10.07
C LEU A 223 -15.19 -1.45 -9.11
N LEU A 224 -14.92 -1.10 -7.84
CA LEU A 224 -14.55 -2.06 -6.80
C LEU A 224 -15.23 -1.69 -5.48
N THR A 225 -15.87 -2.67 -4.87
CA THR A 225 -16.57 -2.54 -3.58
C THR A 225 -15.92 -3.40 -2.51
N MET A 226 -16.29 -3.15 -1.25
CA MET A 226 -15.98 -4.04 -0.12
C MET A 226 -16.46 -5.47 -0.38
N ALA A 227 -15.85 -6.44 0.29
CA ALA A 227 -16.31 -7.83 0.25
C ALA A 227 -17.78 -7.94 0.70
N ALA A 228 -18.46 -8.97 0.16
CA ALA A 228 -19.86 -9.22 0.48
C ALA A 228 -20.03 -9.70 1.92
N ASP A 229 -19.08 -10.48 2.44
CA ASP A 229 -18.97 -10.78 3.87
C ASP A 229 -18.35 -9.59 4.60
N PRO A 230 -19.08 -8.90 5.49
CA PRO A 230 -18.53 -7.79 6.26
C PRO A 230 -17.36 -8.23 7.15
N ALA A 231 -17.25 -9.50 7.53
CA ALA A 231 -16.16 -10.01 8.35
C ALA A 231 -14.85 -10.28 7.58
N ALA A 232 -14.87 -10.19 6.25
CA ALA A 232 -13.68 -10.33 5.43
C ALA A 232 -12.65 -9.24 5.72
N TRP A 233 -11.40 -9.47 5.31
CA TRP A 233 -10.28 -8.57 5.58
C TRP A 233 -10.45 -7.18 4.97
N ASP A 234 -11.24 -7.04 3.90
CA ASP A 234 -11.61 -5.76 3.27
C ASP A 234 -13.13 -5.47 3.32
N GLY A 235 -13.84 -6.13 4.24
CA GLY A 235 -15.29 -5.98 4.44
C GLY A 235 -15.70 -4.66 5.11
N GLY A 236 -14.75 -3.93 5.71
CA GLY A 236 -14.99 -2.64 6.37
C GLY A 236 -14.70 -1.41 5.50
N GLN A 237 -13.80 -1.53 4.51
CA GLN A 237 -13.41 -0.45 3.62
C GLN A 237 -12.65 -0.97 2.39
N VAL A 238 -12.88 -0.32 1.24
CA VAL A 238 -12.03 -0.37 0.05
C VAL A 238 -11.74 1.07 -0.39
N SER A 239 -10.47 1.44 -0.51
CA SER A 239 -10.06 2.83 -0.81
C SER A 239 -8.67 2.91 -1.44
N ILE A 240 -8.26 4.12 -1.83
CA ILE A 240 -6.88 4.46 -2.27
C ILE A 240 -6.38 3.50 -3.37
N ALA A 241 -6.92 3.71 -4.57
CA ALA A 241 -6.54 3.00 -5.77
C ALA A 241 -5.20 3.47 -6.32
N ASP A 242 -4.37 2.53 -6.76
CA ASP A 242 -3.16 2.75 -7.55
C ASP A 242 -3.17 1.74 -8.71
N VAL A 243 -3.19 2.23 -9.95
CA VAL A 243 -3.44 1.43 -11.15
C VAL A 243 -2.19 1.37 -12.03
N VAL A 244 -1.68 0.16 -12.20
CA VAL A 244 -0.52 -0.11 -13.04
C VAL A 244 -0.97 -0.81 -14.31
N ARG A 245 -0.69 -0.19 -15.46
CA ARG A 245 -0.89 -0.84 -16.77
C ARG A 245 0.24 -1.85 -17.04
N THR A 246 -0.13 -3.04 -17.48
CA THR A 246 0.79 -4.12 -17.84
C THR A 246 0.58 -4.55 -19.29
N ALA A 247 1.39 -5.49 -19.78
CA ALA A 247 1.18 -6.09 -21.10
C ALA A 247 -0.12 -6.90 -21.17
N ASP A 248 -0.57 -7.46 -20.05
CA ASP A 248 -1.72 -8.37 -19.95
C ASP A 248 -3.02 -7.68 -19.48
N GLY A 249 -2.96 -6.37 -19.23
CA GLY A 249 -4.11 -5.58 -18.78
C GLY A 249 -3.70 -4.54 -17.73
N TYR A 250 -4.35 -4.61 -16.57
CA TYR A 250 -4.19 -3.66 -15.48
C TYR A 250 -4.14 -4.39 -14.14
N LEU A 251 -3.30 -3.88 -13.25
CA LEU A 251 -3.27 -4.20 -11.84
C LEU A 251 -3.82 -3.00 -11.07
N LEU A 252 -4.71 -3.25 -10.11
CA LEU A 252 -5.23 -2.26 -9.17
C LEU A 252 -4.79 -2.68 -7.77
N TYR A 253 -3.85 -1.92 -7.20
CA TYR A 253 -3.56 -2.01 -5.78
C TYR A 253 -4.55 -1.14 -5.03
N TYR A 254 -5.09 -1.67 -3.94
CA TYR A 254 -6.07 -0.95 -3.13
C TYR A 254 -5.84 -1.17 -1.65
N THR A 255 -6.24 -0.19 -0.85
CA THR A 255 -6.31 -0.35 0.61
C THR A 255 -7.63 -1.02 0.98
N GLY A 256 -7.54 -2.20 1.58
CA GLY A 256 -8.66 -2.85 2.26
C GLY A 256 -8.55 -2.68 3.77
N ALA A 257 -9.68 -2.55 4.46
CA ALA A 257 -9.70 -2.59 5.91
C ALA A 257 -10.78 -3.53 6.46
N SER A 258 -10.41 -4.29 7.49
CA SER A 258 -11.37 -5.13 8.20
C SER A 258 -12.31 -4.25 9.04
N PRO A 259 -13.44 -4.78 9.56
CA PRO A 259 -14.31 -4.02 10.47
C PRO A 259 -13.61 -3.51 11.74
N ALA A 260 -12.50 -4.14 12.12
CA ALA A 260 -11.66 -3.71 13.24
C ALA A 260 -10.70 -2.57 12.87
N GLY A 261 -10.65 -2.16 11.61
CA GLY A 261 -9.79 -1.10 11.11
C GLY A 261 -8.37 -1.53 10.78
N LEU A 262 -8.10 -2.84 10.72
CA LEU A 262 -6.80 -3.34 10.27
C LEU A 262 -6.69 -3.12 8.77
N MET A 263 -5.81 -2.21 8.36
CA MET A 263 -5.58 -1.87 6.95
C MET A 263 -4.45 -2.69 6.35
N GLN A 264 -4.71 -3.24 5.17
CA GLN A 264 -3.82 -4.07 4.35
C GLN A 264 -3.94 -3.63 2.88
N ILE A 265 -3.02 -4.09 2.02
CA ILE A 265 -3.05 -3.78 0.58
C ILE A 265 -3.48 -5.04 -0.17
N GLY A 266 -4.56 -4.91 -0.93
CA GLY A 266 -5.05 -5.93 -1.86
C GLY A 266 -4.65 -5.62 -3.30
N LEU A 267 -4.91 -6.60 -4.16
CA LEU A 267 -4.73 -6.52 -5.60
C LEU A 267 -6.04 -6.90 -6.28
N ALA A 268 -6.35 -6.26 -7.40
CA ALA A 268 -7.32 -6.73 -8.37
C ALA A 268 -6.75 -6.63 -9.79
N THR A 269 -7.15 -7.54 -10.67
CA THR A 269 -6.73 -7.57 -12.07
C THR A 269 -7.89 -7.20 -12.99
N SER A 270 -7.59 -6.56 -14.12
CA SER A 270 -8.57 -6.23 -15.15
C SER A 270 -7.95 -6.31 -16.54
N SER A 271 -8.71 -6.76 -17.54
CA SER A 271 -8.30 -6.69 -18.95
C SER A 271 -8.67 -5.36 -19.62
N ASP A 272 -9.59 -4.59 -19.03
CA ASP A 272 -10.21 -3.39 -19.64
C ASP A 272 -10.16 -2.14 -18.76
N GLY A 273 -9.57 -2.24 -17.57
CA GLY A 273 -9.46 -1.14 -16.59
C GLY A 273 -10.80 -0.76 -15.94
N ARG A 274 -11.86 -1.54 -16.16
CA ARG A 274 -13.23 -1.27 -15.70
C ARG A 274 -13.78 -2.41 -14.87
N THR A 275 -13.65 -3.64 -15.35
CA THR A 275 -14.12 -4.84 -14.67
C THR A 275 -12.96 -5.47 -13.92
N TRP A 276 -13.05 -5.53 -12.60
CA TRP A 276 -11.97 -5.97 -11.73
C TRP A 276 -12.30 -7.31 -11.07
N THR A 277 -11.29 -8.18 -10.95
CA THR A 277 -11.34 -9.42 -10.17
C THR A 277 -10.29 -9.31 -9.07
N LYS A 278 -10.73 -9.35 -7.80
CA LYS A 278 -9.82 -9.33 -6.64
C LYS A 278 -8.93 -10.58 -6.67
N TYR A 279 -7.68 -10.40 -6.25
CA TYR A 279 -6.77 -11.51 -6.02
C TYR A 279 -7.28 -12.37 -4.87
N ASP A 280 -7.29 -13.67 -5.07
CA ASP A 280 -7.79 -14.70 -4.16
C ASP A 280 -6.80 -15.87 -4.21
N ASP A 281 -6.13 -16.15 -3.09
CA ASP A 281 -5.20 -17.26 -2.99
C ASP A 281 -5.99 -18.56 -2.77
N PRO A 282 -5.93 -19.54 -3.70
CA PRO A 282 -6.69 -20.78 -3.55
C PRO A 282 -6.32 -21.58 -2.29
N ALA A 283 -5.22 -21.24 -1.60
CA ALA A 283 -4.82 -21.86 -0.34
C ALA A 283 -5.59 -21.33 0.90
N THR A 284 -6.25 -20.18 0.82
CA THR A 284 -6.83 -19.45 1.96
C THR A 284 -8.37 -19.43 1.96
N THR A 285 -9.00 -20.61 1.91
CA THR A 285 -10.47 -20.72 1.78
C THR A 285 -11.29 -20.40 3.04
N ALA A 286 -10.69 -19.84 4.09
CA ALA A 286 -11.33 -19.58 5.38
C ALA A 286 -11.37 -18.08 5.70
N ALA A 287 -12.39 -17.65 6.44
CA ALA A 287 -12.45 -16.27 6.91
C ALA A 287 -11.17 -15.90 7.70
N PRO A 288 -10.63 -14.67 7.53
CA PRO A 288 -11.23 -13.53 6.81
C PRO A 288 -10.86 -13.44 5.31
N TYR A 289 -10.27 -14.49 4.72
CA TYR A 289 -9.70 -14.47 3.37
C TYR A 289 -10.44 -15.33 2.34
N ALA A 290 -11.62 -15.85 2.69
CA ALA A 290 -12.32 -16.85 1.87
C ALA A 290 -12.71 -16.41 0.45
N ASP A 291 -12.75 -15.10 0.17
CA ASP A 291 -13.16 -14.52 -1.12
C ASP A 291 -12.05 -13.66 -1.79
N SER A 292 -10.98 -13.33 -1.06
CA SER A 292 -9.83 -12.54 -1.53
C SER A 292 -8.76 -12.40 -0.46
N ASP A 293 -7.54 -12.07 -0.88
CA ASP A 293 -6.38 -11.91 0.01
C ASP A 293 -5.64 -10.58 -0.19
N PRO A 294 -5.04 -10.05 0.89
CA PRO A 294 -4.08 -8.96 0.77
C PRO A 294 -2.76 -9.47 0.19
N VAL A 295 -2.22 -8.77 -0.80
CA VAL A 295 -0.87 -9.01 -1.36
C VAL A 295 0.24 -8.40 -0.50
N VAL A 296 -0.11 -7.41 0.35
CA VAL A 296 0.78 -6.91 1.40
C VAL A 296 0.02 -6.81 2.72
N ALA A 297 0.39 -7.68 3.67
CA ALA A 297 -0.11 -7.66 5.03
C ALA A 297 0.74 -6.78 5.96
N ASN A 298 0.18 -6.43 7.11
CA ASN A 298 0.88 -5.78 8.21
C ASN A 298 2.08 -6.61 8.66
N GLY A 299 3.06 -5.96 9.29
CA GLY A 299 4.14 -6.67 9.97
C GLY A 299 3.66 -7.53 11.14
N SER A 300 4.48 -8.50 11.54
CA SER A 300 4.27 -9.27 12.77
C SER A 300 4.23 -8.35 14.00
N THR A 301 3.67 -8.84 15.12
CA THR A 301 3.62 -8.05 16.36
C THR A 301 5.01 -7.53 16.75
N GLY A 302 5.17 -6.21 16.87
CA GLY A 302 6.44 -5.57 17.20
C GLY A 302 7.24 -5.07 16.00
N ALA A 303 6.88 -5.46 14.78
CA ALA A 303 7.42 -4.85 13.56
C ALA A 303 6.92 -3.41 13.41
N TRP A 304 7.70 -2.57 12.70
CA TRP A 304 7.42 -1.15 12.55
C TRP A 304 6.12 -0.85 11.76
N ASP A 305 5.69 -1.78 10.90
CA ASP A 305 4.46 -1.73 10.10
C ASP A 305 3.37 -2.68 10.63
N SER A 306 3.46 -3.12 11.89
CA SER A 306 2.46 -4.05 12.45
C SER A 306 1.07 -3.44 12.63
N ALA A 307 0.97 -2.10 12.63
CA ALA A 307 -0.28 -1.38 12.85
C ALA A 307 -1.14 -1.21 11.58
N ALA A 308 -0.51 -1.05 10.42
CA ALA A 308 -1.16 -0.84 9.13
C ALA A 308 -0.15 -1.05 7.99
N ALA A 309 -0.61 -1.57 6.86
CA ALA A 309 0.07 -1.44 5.58
C ALA A 309 -0.98 -0.95 4.58
N PHE A 310 -0.87 0.31 4.12
CA PHE A 310 -1.90 0.92 3.30
C PHE A 310 -1.35 1.99 2.37
N HIS A 311 -2.18 2.51 1.47
CA HIS A 311 -1.83 3.58 0.55
C HIS A 311 -0.63 3.22 -0.33
N ALA A 312 -0.78 2.12 -1.07
CA ALA A 312 0.21 1.65 -2.04
C ALA A 312 0.40 2.68 -3.16
N HIS A 313 1.64 2.81 -3.62
CA HIS A 313 2.04 3.53 -4.83
C HIS A 313 3.06 2.67 -5.56
N VAL A 314 2.68 2.14 -6.72
CA VAL A 314 3.45 1.11 -7.43
C VAL A 314 4.02 1.63 -8.74
N VAL A 315 5.31 1.38 -8.94
CA VAL A 315 5.98 1.64 -10.21
C VAL A 315 6.48 0.33 -10.80
N ALA A 316 6.13 0.08 -12.06
CA ALA A 316 6.70 -1.02 -12.84
C ALA A 316 8.02 -0.59 -13.51
N GLY A 317 8.97 -1.50 -13.58
CA GLY A 317 10.28 -1.31 -14.21
C GLY A 317 10.87 -2.61 -14.74
N PRO A 318 12.08 -2.58 -15.34
CA PRO A 318 12.71 -3.75 -15.93
C PRO A 318 13.01 -4.88 -14.94
N ALA A 319 13.17 -4.54 -13.66
CA ALA A 319 13.46 -5.48 -12.58
C ALA A 319 12.20 -5.92 -11.81
N GLY A 320 11.01 -5.71 -12.37
CA GLY A 320 9.72 -5.97 -11.73
C GLY A 320 9.07 -4.69 -11.21
N PHE A 321 8.44 -4.77 -10.05
CA PHE A 321 7.67 -3.72 -9.41
C PHE A 321 8.33 -3.26 -8.12
N LEU A 322 8.19 -1.98 -7.83
CA LEU A 322 8.45 -1.41 -6.51
C LEU A 322 7.16 -0.78 -5.98
N MET A 323 7.01 -0.81 -4.65
CA MET A 323 5.87 -0.23 -3.95
C MET A 323 6.39 0.65 -2.81
N LEU A 324 5.85 1.86 -2.73
CA LEU A 324 5.84 2.62 -1.47
C LEU A 324 4.50 2.42 -0.78
N TYR A 325 4.50 2.29 0.54
CA TYR A 325 3.29 2.18 1.34
C TYR A 325 3.44 2.89 2.68
N LYS A 326 2.35 3.15 3.37
CA LYS A 326 2.33 3.81 4.68
C LYS A 326 1.89 2.87 5.80
N THR A 327 2.24 3.26 7.02
CA THR A 327 1.71 2.68 8.26
C THR A 327 1.16 3.77 9.19
N LEU A 328 0.40 3.36 10.21
CA LEU A 328 -0.14 4.22 11.25
C LEU A 328 0.91 4.45 12.37
N GLY A 329 1.98 5.19 12.04
CA GLY A 329 3.02 5.59 12.99
C GLY A 329 3.12 7.11 13.17
N THR A 330 3.88 7.56 14.16
CA THR A 330 4.17 8.99 14.37
C THR A 330 5.66 9.17 14.74
N PRO A 331 6.46 9.91 13.94
CA PRO A 331 6.10 10.47 12.62
C PRO A 331 5.70 9.37 11.63
N THR A 332 4.83 9.70 10.65
CA THR A 332 4.26 8.71 9.72
C THR A 332 5.38 8.02 8.92
N PRO A 333 5.60 6.71 9.10
CA PRO A 333 6.61 5.96 8.36
C PRO A 333 6.11 5.58 6.97
N VAL A 334 7.02 5.60 6.00
CA VAL A 334 6.83 5.12 4.63
C VAL A 334 7.72 3.90 4.43
N GLY A 335 7.11 2.80 4.01
CA GLY A 335 7.77 1.54 3.67
C GLY A 335 8.17 1.43 2.22
N PHE A 336 9.00 0.43 1.95
CA PHE A 336 9.37 -0.02 0.62
C PHE A 336 9.11 -1.52 0.51
N ALA A 337 8.58 -1.95 -0.62
CA ALA A 337 8.55 -3.34 -1.01
C ALA A 337 8.92 -3.49 -2.49
N SER A 338 9.48 -4.64 -2.87
CA SER A 338 9.74 -4.99 -4.26
C SER A 338 9.11 -6.33 -4.61
N SER A 339 8.73 -6.51 -5.88
CA SER A 339 8.10 -7.72 -6.36
C SER A 339 8.49 -8.00 -7.81
N PRO A 340 8.89 -9.22 -8.19
CA PRO A 340 9.14 -9.55 -9.59
C PRO A 340 7.87 -9.65 -10.43
N ASP A 341 6.72 -9.95 -9.82
CA ASP A 341 5.46 -10.30 -10.50
C ASP A 341 4.26 -9.39 -10.14
N GLY A 342 4.41 -8.50 -9.16
CA GLY A 342 3.36 -7.60 -8.68
C GLY A 342 2.39 -8.25 -7.68
N VAL A 343 2.55 -9.54 -7.39
CA VAL A 343 1.69 -10.30 -6.48
C VAL A 343 2.45 -10.64 -5.19
N HIS A 344 3.66 -11.14 -5.31
CA HIS A 344 4.49 -11.56 -4.18
C HIS A 344 5.48 -10.47 -3.81
N TRP A 345 5.26 -9.83 -2.65
CA TRP A 345 6.02 -8.66 -2.23
C TRP A 345 7.02 -8.97 -1.13
N GLN A 346 8.26 -8.53 -1.34
CA GLN A 346 9.29 -8.51 -0.32
C GLN A 346 9.40 -7.11 0.29
N LYS A 347 9.00 -6.98 1.56
CA LYS A 347 9.10 -5.73 2.32
C LYS A 347 10.52 -5.51 2.84
N ALA A 348 10.94 -4.24 2.88
CA ALA A 348 12.14 -3.85 3.62
C ALA A 348 11.95 -4.03 5.14
N GLU A 349 13.02 -4.39 5.84
CA GLU A 349 12.98 -4.65 7.29
C GLU A 349 12.76 -3.38 8.14
N ALA A 350 13.01 -2.20 7.56
CA ALA A 350 12.87 -0.90 8.21
C ALA A 350 12.08 0.07 7.31
N PRO A 351 11.49 1.14 7.89
CA PRO A 351 10.91 2.21 7.09
C PRO A 351 11.96 2.80 6.15
N LEU A 352 11.54 3.14 4.93
CA LEU A 352 12.37 3.84 3.95
C LEU A 352 12.71 5.25 4.46
N PHE A 353 11.70 5.94 4.99
CA PHE A 353 11.81 7.21 5.68
C PHE A 353 10.53 7.46 6.52
N ALA A 354 10.49 8.56 7.26
CA ALA A 354 9.28 9.04 7.93
C ALA A 354 9.04 10.53 7.65
N ALA A 355 7.93 11.06 8.16
CA ALA A 355 7.51 12.45 7.93
C ALA A 355 8.60 13.49 8.22
N ASP A 356 9.45 13.24 9.21
CA ASP A 356 10.54 14.12 9.63
C ASP A 356 11.71 14.23 8.64
N LEU A 357 11.72 13.42 7.57
CA LEU A 357 12.61 13.64 6.42
C LEU A 357 12.46 15.06 5.86
N LEU A 358 11.25 15.64 5.93
CA LEU A 358 11.03 17.06 5.71
C LEU A 358 11.03 17.81 7.05
N PRO A 359 12.00 18.71 7.31
CA PRO A 359 12.10 19.41 8.58
C PRO A 359 10.81 20.13 8.99
N GLY A 360 10.31 19.84 10.19
CA GLY A 360 9.12 20.44 10.77
C GLY A 360 7.79 19.80 10.32
N SER A 361 7.83 18.74 9.51
CA SER A 361 6.64 17.94 9.24
C SER A 361 6.34 16.96 10.38
N SER A 362 5.07 16.83 10.73
CA SER A 362 4.59 15.99 11.83
C SER A 362 3.88 14.72 11.35
N ALA A 363 3.42 14.69 10.11
CA ALA A 363 2.71 13.57 9.50
C ALA A 363 2.73 13.69 7.97
N ILE A 364 2.49 12.56 7.31
CA ILE A 364 2.31 12.45 5.86
C ILE A 364 0.85 12.11 5.56
N GLY A 365 0.21 12.97 4.77
CA GLY A 365 -1.12 12.75 4.21
C GLY A 365 -1.07 11.87 2.97
N SER A 366 -1.70 12.29 1.87
CA SER A 366 -1.66 11.54 0.62
C SER A 366 -0.30 11.60 -0.08
N LEU A 367 -0.02 10.57 -0.88
CA LEU A 367 1.17 10.47 -1.73
C LEU A 367 0.73 10.37 -3.19
N SER A 368 1.61 10.73 -4.10
CA SER A 368 1.53 10.37 -5.51
C SER A 368 2.94 10.16 -6.05
N LEU A 369 3.21 8.95 -6.55
CA LEU A 369 4.51 8.54 -7.05
C LEU A 369 4.45 8.37 -8.56
N LEU A 370 5.47 8.83 -9.27
CA LEU A 370 5.71 8.42 -10.65
C LEU A 370 7.20 8.19 -10.93
N ALA A 371 7.49 7.40 -11.96
CA ALA A 371 8.83 7.28 -12.52
C ALA A 371 8.94 8.05 -13.83
N HIS A 372 9.96 8.89 -13.93
CA HIS A 372 10.24 9.66 -15.14
C HIS A 372 11.73 10.04 -15.19
N ASP A 373 12.34 9.92 -16.36
CA ASP A 373 13.76 10.25 -16.61
C ASP A 373 14.76 9.60 -15.62
N GLY A 374 14.52 8.33 -15.29
CA GLY A 374 15.37 7.57 -14.38
C GLY A 374 15.29 8.03 -12.93
N GLN A 375 14.26 8.81 -12.57
CA GLN A 375 13.99 9.29 -11.22
C GLN A 375 12.59 8.87 -10.77
N LEU A 376 12.46 8.62 -9.48
CA LEU A 376 11.22 8.55 -8.76
C LEU A 376 10.87 9.96 -8.25
N TRP A 377 9.65 10.39 -8.56
CA TRP A 377 9.08 11.67 -8.16
C TRP A 377 7.94 11.39 -7.19
N LEU A 378 8.13 11.74 -5.93
CA LEU A 378 7.13 11.55 -4.88
C LEU A 378 6.58 12.90 -4.44
N TYR A 379 5.36 13.20 -4.89
CA TYR A 379 4.58 14.31 -4.36
C TYR A 379 3.92 13.85 -3.06
N SER A 380 4.06 14.66 -2.01
CA SER A 380 3.66 14.28 -0.67
C SER A 380 2.93 15.41 0.04
N GLU A 381 1.72 15.13 0.55
CA GLU A 381 0.99 16.01 1.45
C GLU A 381 1.66 16.02 2.83
N GLN A 382 2.09 17.19 3.32
CA GLN A 382 2.86 17.30 4.55
C GLN A 382 2.18 18.23 5.56
N PHE A 383 2.16 17.80 6.82
CA PHE A 383 1.61 18.56 7.94
C PHE A 383 2.72 19.33 8.67
N ARG A 384 3.02 20.56 8.20
CA ARG A 384 4.03 21.44 8.80
C ARG A 384 3.39 22.55 9.62
N GLY A 385 3.83 22.70 10.87
CA GLY A 385 3.41 23.77 11.79
C GLY A 385 1.97 23.67 12.33
N SER A 386 1.02 23.12 11.58
CA SER A 386 -0.38 22.93 11.98
C SER A 386 -0.92 21.58 11.51
N ARG A 387 -1.82 20.98 12.29
CA ARG A 387 -2.58 19.79 11.87
C ARG A 387 -3.74 20.12 10.93
N ASN A 388 -4.09 21.40 10.77
CA ASN A 388 -5.24 21.81 9.98
C ASN A 388 -4.87 22.28 8.58
N ARG A 389 -3.57 22.47 8.31
CA ARG A 389 -3.07 22.93 7.02
C ARG A 389 -2.05 21.95 6.46
N THR A 390 -2.16 21.66 5.17
CA THR A 390 -1.21 20.83 4.44
C THR A 390 -0.88 21.45 3.10
N ASP A 391 0.36 21.26 2.68
CA ASP A 391 0.87 21.65 1.37
C ASP A 391 1.52 20.42 0.71
N ILE A 392 1.72 20.47 -0.61
CA ILE A 392 2.41 19.42 -1.36
C ILE A 392 3.89 19.74 -1.46
N TYR A 393 4.73 18.79 -1.09
CA TYR A 393 6.18 18.83 -1.24
C TYR A 393 6.65 17.74 -2.19
N LEU A 394 7.84 17.93 -2.76
CA LEU A 394 8.48 16.98 -3.66
C LEU A 394 9.67 16.32 -2.96
N LEU A 395 9.67 14.99 -2.97
CA LEU A 395 10.82 14.16 -2.66
C LEU A 395 11.24 13.39 -3.91
N GLN A 396 12.53 13.19 -4.10
CA GLN A 396 13.08 12.50 -5.27
C GLN A 396 14.10 11.45 -4.88
N ALA A 397 14.17 10.40 -5.68
CA ALA A 397 15.21 9.37 -5.60
C ALA A 397 15.56 8.86 -7.00
N PRO A 398 16.79 8.41 -7.25
CA PRO A 398 17.08 7.64 -8.47
C PRO A 398 16.18 6.40 -8.56
N LEU A 399 15.73 6.07 -9.77
CA LEU A 399 15.04 4.80 -10.03
C LEU A 399 16.07 3.65 -9.86
N PRO A 400 15.83 2.68 -8.98
CA PRO A 400 16.80 1.64 -8.63
C PRO A 400 17.05 0.58 -9.71
#